data_AF-H1KI18-F1
#
_entry.id   AF-H1KI18-F1
#
_cell.length_a   1.000
_cell.length_b   1.000
_cell.length_c   1.000
_cell.angle_alpha   90.00
_cell.angle_beta   90.00
_cell.angle_gamma   90.00
#
_symmetry.space_group_name_H-M   'P 1'
#
loop_
_entity.id
_entity.type
_entity.pdbx_description
1 polymer ?
#
loop_
_entity_poly.entity_id
_entity_poly.type
_entity_poly.pdbx_seq_one_letter_code
_entity_poly.pdbx_strand_id
1 'polypeptide(L)'
;MPAIDRLKKSFDAAHHGYRSNYSSEWTRPNNEPRTKIRHWKRIRDAALAHGNEVGWNAVANCQVGAYCHSSYCRDCRSRGVASHTRRMLALHRELHGDDDQLARRNLRFTTVLCDLVPLNEDMIQESITRANKTLKSIRRSFPGLGTHGRFELEAIDVVAIRSGVCPRKKQVMDYLNQNDVASLIDDRVLVHFHIILFLNGHDVKQVQDKFVSRWPGIHRVKIDTFHSNKSVEDSICKLCSYMLKNRLTYNHSIKTDGFNNNRYIRDETLSFLLSMSNRCDDNFLLIYSKNAS
;
A
#
# COMPACT_ATOMS: atom_id res chain seq x y z
N MET A 1 -20.19 25.85 -5.31
CA MET A 1 -19.73 24.47 -5.59
C MET A 1 -19.26 23.81 -4.30
N PRO A 2 -19.84 22.66 -3.91
CA PRO A 2 -19.34 21.83 -2.82
C PRO A 2 -17.85 21.55 -3.03
N ALA A 3 -17.04 21.52 -1.97
CA ALA A 3 -15.61 21.23 -2.05
C ALA A 3 -15.33 19.88 -2.75
N ILE A 4 -16.27 18.93 -2.67
CA ILE A 4 -16.22 17.63 -3.36
C ILE A 4 -16.19 17.79 -4.89
N ASP A 5 -16.95 18.72 -5.47
CA ASP A 5 -16.96 18.93 -6.93
C ASP A 5 -15.72 19.70 -7.40
N ARG A 6 -15.13 20.54 -6.53
CA ARG A 6 -13.81 21.15 -6.78
C ARG A 6 -12.70 20.10 -6.75
N LEU A 7 -12.74 19.17 -5.78
CA LEU A 7 -11.80 18.06 -5.70
C LEU A 7 -11.90 17.12 -6.92
N LYS A 8 -13.11 16.81 -7.40
CA LYS A 8 -13.30 16.04 -8.65
C LYS A 8 -12.79 16.78 -9.90
N LYS A 9 -13.04 18.09 -10.03
CA LYS A 9 -12.52 18.85 -11.18
C LYS A 9 -10.99 19.06 -11.14
N SER A 10 -10.42 19.32 -9.97
CA SER A 10 -8.96 19.35 -9.79
C SER A 10 -8.33 17.98 -10.03
N PHE A 11 -9.07 16.89 -9.74
CA PHE A 11 -8.66 15.51 -10.03
C PHE A 11 -8.58 15.22 -11.53
N ASP A 12 -9.55 15.66 -12.33
CA ASP A 12 -9.53 15.51 -13.79
C ASP A 12 -8.48 16.43 -14.45
N ALA A 13 -8.33 17.66 -13.96
CA ALA A 13 -7.34 18.62 -14.46
C ALA A 13 -5.89 18.18 -14.18
N ALA A 14 -5.61 17.59 -13.01
CA ALA A 14 -4.29 17.06 -12.66
C ALA A 14 -3.90 15.83 -13.51
N HIS A 15 -4.86 15.15 -14.13
CA HIS A 15 -4.63 14.03 -15.04
C HIS A 15 -4.24 14.46 -16.46
N HIS A 16 -4.63 15.65 -16.91
CA HIS A 16 -4.43 16.09 -18.30
C HIS A 16 -3.37 17.19 -18.50
N GLY A 17 -2.94 17.90 -17.44
CA GLY A 17 -2.21 19.17 -17.61
C GLY A 17 -0.69 19.18 -17.37
N TYR A 18 -0.02 18.07 -17.04
CA TYR A 18 1.39 18.14 -16.62
C TYR A 18 2.33 17.27 -17.46
N ARG A 19 3.00 17.90 -18.43
CA ARG A 19 4.31 17.44 -18.94
C ARG A 19 5.34 17.73 -17.85
N SER A 20 5.99 16.70 -17.32
CA SER A 20 6.90 16.82 -16.19
C SER A 20 8.15 17.63 -16.55
N ASN A 21 8.29 18.82 -15.94
CA ASN A 21 9.59 19.48 -15.77
C ASN A 21 10.34 18.99 -14.51
N TYR A 22 9.89 17.87 -13.90
CA TYR A 22 10.81 17.03 -13.13
C TYR A 22 11.75 16.39 -14.15
N SER A 23 12.90 17.04 -14.34
CA SER A 23 13.95 16.65 -15.27
C SER A 23 14.24 15.16 -15.17
N SER A 24 14.27 14.54 -16.34
CA SER A 24 15.29 13.66 -16.91
C SER A 24 16.58 13.30 -16.14
N GLU A 25 16.77 13.61 -14.86
CA GLU A 25 17.87 13.10 -14.03
C GLU A 25 17.59 11.72 -13.41
N TRP A 26 16.44 11.12 -13.75
CA TRP A 26 16.29 9.66 -13.78
C TRP A 26 16.42 9.13 -15.21
N THR A 27 17.36 9.70 -15.99
CA THR A 27 17.95 9.01 -17.14
C THR A 27 18.25 7.56 -16.76
N ARG A 28 17.91 6.61 -17.65
CA ARG A 28 18.36 5.22 -17.52
C ARG A 28 19.85 5.26 -17.19
N PRO A 29 20.29 4.90 -15.97
CA PRO A 29 21.71 4.85 -15.72
C PRO A 29 22.21 3.65 -16.51
N ASN A 30 23.07 3.87 -17.48
CA ASN A 30 23.86 2.81 -18.14
C ASN A 30 24.76 2.04 -17.13
N ASN A 31 24.70 2.38 -15.85
CA ASN A 31 25.30 1.70 -14.72
C ASN A 31 24.24 1.32 -13.67
N GLU A 32 23.29 0.45 -14.03
CA GLU A 32 22.36 -0.08 -13.03
C GLU A 32 23.07 -1.06 -12.08
N PRO A 33 22.92 -0.93 -10.75
CA PRO A 33 23.49 -1.88 -9.80
C PRO A 33 22.93 -3.30 -10.06
N ARG A 34 23.82 -4.30 -10.09
CA ARG A 34 23.57 -5.73 -10.42
C ARG A 34 22.33 -6.35 -9.73
N THR A 35 21.89 -5.80 -8.60
CA THR A 35 20.68 -6.23 -7.87
C THR A 35 19.38 -5.93 -8.62
N LYS A 36 19.33 -4.89 -9.46
CA LYS A 36 18.12 -4.50 -10.22
C LYS A 36 17.79 -5.48 -11.35
N ILE A 37 18.81 -5.96 -12.06
CA ILE A 37 18.67 -6.96 -13.13
C ILE A 37 18.09 -8.28 -12.59
N ARG A 38 18.41 -8.62 -11.33
CA ARG A 38 17.96 -9.87 -10.68
C ARG A 38 16.45 -9.88 -10.42
N HIS A 39 15.84 -8.76 -9.99
CA HIS A 39 14.41 -8.73 -9.67
C HIS A 39 13.53 -8.84 -10.91
N TRP A 40 13.88 -8.13 -11.98
CA TRP A 40 13.13 -8.19 -13.23
C TRP A 40 13.19 -9.57 -13.87
N LYS A 41 14.41 -10.16 -13.90
CA LYS A 41 14.59 -11.54 -14.32
C LYS A 41 13.73 -12.50 -13.47
N ARG A 42 13.72 -12.33 -12.15
CA ARG A 42 12.92 -13.15 -11.23
C ARG A 42 11.42 -13.07 -11.52
N ILE A 43 10.85 -11.86 -11.71
CA ILE A 43 9.43 -11.67 -12.04
C ILE A 43 9.11 -12.37 -13.36
N ARG A 44 9.93 -12.12 -14.38
CA ARG A 44 9.77 -12.72 -15.71
C ARG A 44 9.77 -14.24 -15.62
N ASP A 45 10.83 -14.81 -15.04
CA ASP A 45 11.04 -16.24 -15.00
C ASP A 45 9.89 -16.92 -14.22
N ALA A 46 9.43 -16.32 -13.10
CA ALA A 46 8.25 -16.79 -12.37
C ALA A 46 6.96 -16.73 -13.20
N ALA A 47 6.72 -15.59 -13.87
CA ALA A 47 5.52 -15.40 -14.67
C ALA A 47 5.47 -16.39 -15.83
N LEU A 48 6.57 -16.57 -16.57
CA LEU A 48 6.66 -17.51 -17.68
C LEU A 48 6.55 -18.97 -17.22
N ALA A 49 7.21 -19.34 -16.13
CA ALA A 49 7.15 -20.70 -15.57
C ALA A 49 5.74 -21.14 -15.15
N HIS A 50 4.86 -20.17 -14.84
CA HIS A 50 3.49 -20.41 -14.39
C HIS A 50 2.43 -19.83 -15.35
N GLY A 51 2.77 -19.68 -16.64
CA GLY A 51 1.79 -19.33 -17.69
C GLY A 51 1.17 -17.93 -17.61
N ASN A 52 1.73 -17.01 -16.82
CA ASN A 52 1.28 -15.62 -16.69
C ASN A 52 2.00 -14.69 -17.69
N GLU A 53 2.04 -15.09 -18.96
CA GLU A 53 2.67 -14.31 -20.02
C GLU A 53 2.00 -12.94 -20.20
N VAL A 54 0.68 -12.87 -20.04
CA VAL A 54 -0.09 -11.63 -20.15
C VAL A 54 0.36 -10.62 -19.09
N GLY A 55 0.49 -11.05 -17.83
CA GLY A 55 0.96 -10.19 -16.74
C GLY A 55 2.40 -9.72 -16.96
N TRP A 56 3.28 -10.60 -17.42
CA TRP A 56 4.65 -10.24 -17.77
C TRP A 56 4.70 -9.25 -18.94
N ASN A 57 4.00 -9.54 -20.04
CA ASN A 57 3.98 -8.69 -21.23
C ASN A 57 3.44 -7.30 -20.91
N ALA A 58 2.44 -7.19 -20.03
CA ALA A 58 1.98 -5.90 -19.55
C ALA A 58 3.10 -5.13 -18.85
N VAL A 59 3.83 -5.76 -17.92
CA VAL A 59 4.95 -5.13 -17.21
C VAL A 59 6.10 -4.76 -18.16
N ALA A 60 6.47 -5.67 -19.06
CA ALA A 60 7.57 -5.49 -20.01
C ALA A 60 7.32 -4.36 -21.01
N ASN A 61 6.06 -4.20 -21.45
CA ASN A 61 5.66 -3.17 -22.41
C ASN A 61 5.12 -1.90 -21.74
N CYS A 62 5.34 -1.74 -20.43
CA CYS A 62 4.78 -0.62 -19.70
C CYS A 62 5.46 0.72 -20.08
N GLN A 63 4.66 1.67 -20.56
CA GLN A 63 5.13 2.99 -20.98
C GLN A 63 4.08 4.08 -20.73
N VAL A 64 4.40 5.33 -21.06
CA VAL A 64 3.43 6.44 -20.99
C VAL A 64 2.29 6.16 -21.98
N GLY A 65 1.04 6.25 -21.52
CA GLY A 65 -0.15 5.93 -22.33
C GLY A 65 -0.53 4.45 -22.37
N ALA A 66 0.34 3.55 -21.89
CA ALA A 66 0.09 2.11 -21.79
C ALA A 66 0.61 1.60 -20.43
N TYR A 67 -0.10 1.97 -19.37
CA TYR A 67 0.28 1.61 -18.01
C TYR A 67 -0.14 0.17 -17.70
N CYS A 68 0.77 -0.63 -17.15
CA CYS A 68 0.44 -1.97 -16.68
C CYS A 68 -0.22 -1.98 -15.29
N HIS A 69 -0.15 -0.85 -14.60
CA HIS A 69 -0.62 -0.60 -13.22
C HIS A 69 0.08 -1.41 -12.12
N SER A 70 0.68 -2.57 -12.44
CA SER A 70 1.36 -3.45 -11.49
C SER A 70 2.30 -2.75 -10.51
N SER A 71 2.16 -3.10 -9.22
CA SER A 71 3.10 -2.72 -8.16
C SER A 71 4.51 -3.29 -8.35
N TYR A 72 4.67 -4.30 -9.22
CA TYR A 72 5.97 -4.89 -9.55
C TYR A 72 6.68 -4.14 -10.70
N CYS A 73 5.95 -3.32 -11.45
CA CYS A 73 6.54 -2.44 -12.46
C CYS A 73 7.13 -1.19 -11.79
N ARG A 74 8.44 -0.98 -11.96
CA ARG A 74 9.16 0.18 -11.40
C ARG A 74 8.57 1.50 -11.87
N ASP A 75 8.25 1.59 -13.15
CA ASP A 75 7.81 2.86 -13.75
C ASP A 75 6.38 3.19 -13.33
N CYS A 76 5.47 2.21 -13.33
CA CYS A 76 4.13 2.39 -12.76
C CYS A 76 4.18 2.72 -11.28
N ARG A 77 5.06 2.09 -10.51
CA ARG A 77 5.30 2.45 -9.11
C ARG A 77 5.74 3.91 -8.97
N SER A 78 6.79 4.33 -9.69
CA SER A 78 7.31 5.71 -9.62
C SER A 78 6.24 6.74 -9.98
N ARG A 79 5.50 6.51 -11.08
CA ARG A 79 4.38 7.35 -11.50
C ARG A 79 3.24 7.36 -10.47
N GLY A 80 2.92 6.20 -9.90
CA GLY A 80 1.94 6.05 -8.82
C GLY A 80 2.33 6.90 -7.60
N VAL A 81 3.58 6.78 -7.13
CA VAL A 81 4.10 7.58 -6.02
C VAL A 81 3.98 9.07 -6.33
N ALA A 82 4.46 9.52 -7.49
CA ALA A 82 4.35 10.92 -7.89
C ALA A 82 2.89 11.41 -7.95
N SER A 83 1.99 10.59 -8.47
CA SER A 83 0.55 10.89 -8.53
C SER A 83 -0.06 11.01 -7.13
N HIS A 84 0.18 10.04 -6.23
CA HIS A 84 -0.33 10.08 -4.87
C HIS A 84 0.25 11.23 -4.06
N THR A 85 1.55 11.48 -4.15
CA THR A 85 2.21 12.60 -3.47
C THR A 85 1.57 13.92 -3.91
N ARG A 86 1.41 14.17 -5.22
CA ARG A 86 0.76 15.40 -5.72
C ARG A 86 -0.66 15.56 -5.19
N ARG A 87 -1.48 14.50 -5.25
CA ARG A 87 -2.86 14.53 -4.73
C ARG A 87 -2.89 14.85 -3.24
N MET A 88 -2.00 14.23 -2.47
CA MET A 88 -1.94 14.40 -1.03
C MET A 88 -1.43 15.77 -0.61
N LEU A 89 -0.45 16.33 -1.33
CA LEU A 89 0.01 17.70 -1.12
C LEU A 89 -1.08 18.71 -1.45
N ALA A 90 -1.80 18.52 -2.56
CA ALA A 90 -2.93 19.38 -2.91
C ALA A 90 -4.02 19.35 -1.82
N LEU A 91 -4.38 18.17 -1.33
CA LEU A 91 -5.36 18.03 -0.25
C LEU A 91 -4.84 18.61 1.08
N HIS A 92 -3.57 18.41 1.41
CA HIS A 92 -2.96 19.01 2.60
C HIS A 92 -3.00 20.55 2.53
N ARG A 93 -2.64 21.16 1.39
CA ARG A 93 -2.72 22.61 1.17
C ARG A 93 -4.15 23.14 1.23
N GLU A 94 -5.12 22.41 0.69
CA GLU A 94 -6.54 22.79 0.80
C GLU A 94 -7.02 22.83 2.26
N LEU A 95 -6.62 21.84 3.06
CA LEU A 95 -7.13 21.67 4.43
C LEU A 95 -6.36 22.47 5.48
N HIS A 96 -5.08 22.73 5.25
CA HIS A 96 -4.18 23.28 6.27
C HIS A 96 -3.43 24.54 5.80
N GLY A 97 -3.58 24.96 4.54
CA GLY A 97 -2.78 26.06 3.98
C GLY A 97 -1.28 25.74 4.08
N ASP A 98 -0.51 26.73 4.53
CA ASP A 98 0.93 26.63 4.80
C ASP A 98 1.25 26.29 6.28
N ASP A 99 0.24 25.92 7.09
CA ASP A 99 0.43 25.56 8.50
C ASP A 99 0.84 24.08 8.67
N ASP A 100 2.15 23.85 8.59
CA ASP A 100 2.79 22.55 8.81
C ASP A 100 2.49 21.96 10.21
N GLN A 101 2.30 22.81 11.23
CA GLN A 101 2.02 22.34 12.59
C GLN A 101 0.58 21.85 12.72
N LEU A 102 -0.37 22.55 12.12
CA LEU A 102 -1.75 22.08 11.99
C LEU A 102 -1.81 20.77 11.21
N ALA A 103 -1.05 20.64 10.12
CA ALA A 103 -0.97 19.42 9.35
C ALA A 103 -0.40 18.26 10.17
N ARG A 104 0.70 18.44 10.92
CA ARG A 104 1.24 17.40 11.82
C ARG A 104 0.26 16.99 12.90
N ARG A 105 -0.53 17.92 13.42
CA ARG A 105 -1.59 17.62 14.40
C ARG A 105 -2.72 16.81 13.79
N ASN A 106 -3.07 17.02 12.52
CA ASN A 106 -4.21 16.38 11.86
C ASN A 106 -3.87 15.13 11.04
N LEU A 107 -2.66 15.00 10.52
CA LEU A 107 -2.27 13.89 9.66
C LEU A 107 -1.69 12.74 10.48
N ARG A 108 -2.17 11.53 10.23
CA ARG A 108 -1.61 10.31 10.80
C ARG A 108 -1.29 9.32 9.70
N PHE A 109 -0.19 8.60 9.86
CA PHE A 109 0.06 7.42 9.05
C PHE A 109 -0.53 6.21 9.75
N THR A 110 -1.41 5.48 9.06
CA THR A 110 -2.09 4.33 9.63
C THR A 110 -1.79 3.07 8.82
N THR A 111 -1.42 2.01 9.51
CA THR A 111 -1.28 0.66 8.97
C THR A 111 -2.25 -0.27 9.69
N VAL A 112 -2.99 -1.08 8.92
CA VAL A 112 -3.93 -2.06 9.45
C VAL A 112 -3.72 -3.41 8.79
N LEU A 113 -3.36 -4.40 9.59
CA LEU A 113 -3.21 -5.79 9.20
C LEU A 113 -4.59 -6.48 9.26
N CYS A 114 -5.24 -6.58 8.11
CA CYS A 114 -6.65 -6.96 7.99
C CYS A 114 -6.81 -8.46 8.20
N ASP A 115 -6.53 -9.29 7.20
CA ASP A 115 -6.71 -10.73 7.32
C ASP A 115 -5.47 -11.48 6.81
N LEU A 116 -5.26 -12.68 7.34
CA LEU A 116 -4.37 -13.67 6.76
C LEU A 116 -5.25 -14.70 6.04
N VAL A 117 -5.15 -14.77 4.72
CA VAL A 117 -6.00 -15.63 3.89
C VAL A 117 -5.14 -16.58 3.05
N PRO A 118 -5.67 -17.73 2.62
CA PRO A 118 -5.07 -18.52 1.55
C PRO A 118 -4.74 -17.67 0.32
N LEU A 119 -3.71 -18.06 -0.42
CA LEU A 119 -3.36 -17.52 -1.73
C LEU A 119 -4.43 -17.90 -2.76
N ASN A 120 -5.61 -17.29 -2.63
CA ASN A 120 -6.79 -17.52 -3.46
C ASN A 120 -7.45 -16.18 -3.75
N GLU A 121 -7.83 -15.96 -5.01
CA GLU A 121 -8.33 -14.67 -5.49
C GLU A 121 -9.62 -14.26 -4.76
N ASP A 122 -10.59 -15.17 -4.66
CA ASP A 122 -11.88 -14.91 -4.04
C ASP A 122 -11.72 -14.54 -2.56
N MET A 123 -10.92 -15.31 -1.82
CA MET A 123 -10.67 -15.03 -0.40
C MET A 123 -9.95 -13.70 -0.17
N ILE A 124 -9.04 -13.32 -1.07
CA ILE A 124 -8.38 -12.01 -1.03
C ILE A 124 -9.38 -10.89 -1.30
N GLN A 125 -10.23 -11.02 -2.32
CA GLN A 125 -11.24 -10.00 -2.66
C GLN A 125 -12.30 -9.84 -1.57
N GLU A 126 -12.73 -10.95 -0.96
CA GLU A 126 -13.63 -10.92 0.18
C GLU A 126 -13.01 -10.19 1.37
N SER A 127 -11.73 -10.45 1.67
CA SER A 127 -10.99 -9.74 2.72
C SER A 127 -10.93 -8.23 2.46
N ILE A 128 -10.55 -7.82 1.24
CA ILE A 128 -10.54 -6.42 0.83
C ILE A 128 -11.93 -5.79 0.98
N THR A 129 -12.98 -6.50 0.57
CA THR A 129 -14.37 -6.05 0.67
C THR A 129 -14.80 -5.85 2.12
N ARG A 130 -14.49 -6.79 3.01
CA ARG A 130 -14.77 -6.67 4.46
C ARG A 130 -14.02 -5.48 5.05
N ALA A 131 -12.73 -5.35 4.78
CA ALA A 131 -11.92 -4.24 5.26
C ALA A 131 -12.45 -2.88 4.78
N ASN A 132 -12.88 -2.79 3.52
CA ASN A 132 -13.52 -1.60 2.95
C ASN A 132 -14.84 -1.25 3.67
N LYS A 133 -15.71 -2.24 3.91
CA LYS A 133 -16.96 -2.05 4.67
C LYS A 133 -16.67 -1.56 6.09
N THR A 134 -15.68 -2.12 6.75
CA THR A 134 -15.23 -1.70 8.09
C THR A 134 -14.71 -0.28 8.09
N LEU A 135 -13.83 0.09 7.14
CA LEU A 135 -13.31 1.46 7.02
C LEU A 135 -14.43 2.47 6.71
N LYS A 136 -15.42 2.10 5.90
CA LYS A 136 -16.65 2.89 5.70
C LYS A 136 -17.45 3.05 7.00
N SER A 137 -17.55 2.02 7.83
CA SER A 137 -18.20 2.11 9.15
C SER A 137 -17.45 3.04 10.10
N ILE A 138 -16.11 2.98 10.15
CA ILE A 138 -15.31 3.85 11.01
C ILE A 138 -15.51 5.31 10.62
N ARG A 139 -15.45 5.64 9.33
CA ARG A 139 -15.67 7.01 8.86
C ARG A 139 -17.06 7.54 9.15
N ARG A 140 -18.08 6.69 9.15
CA ARG A 140 -19.44 7.07 9.61
C ARG A 140 -19.49 7.43 11.10
N SER A 141 -18.58 6.91 11.92
CA SER A 141 -18.48 7.28 13.34
C SER A 141 -17.73 8.60 13.58
N PHE A 142 -17.02 9.12 12.56
CA PHE A 142 -16.23 10.35 12.66
C PHE A 142 -16.50 11.22 11.43
N PRO A 143 -17.59 12.02 11.43
CA PRO A 143 -17.93 12.90 10.30
C PRO A 143 -16.75 13.81 9.93
N GLY A 144 -16.38 13.84 8.66
CA GLY A 144 -15.20 14.57 8.19
C GLY A 144 -13.88 13.79 8.20
N LEU A 145 -13.79 12.60 8.82
CA LEU A 145 -12.56 11.78 8.81
C LEU A 145 -12.16 11.42 7.36
N GLY A 146 -11.00 11.89 6.93
CA GLY A 146 -10.45 11.62 5.61
C GLY A 146 -9.49 10.44 5.62
N THR A 147 -9.50 9.62 4.57
CA THR A 147 -8.54 8.53 4.39
C THR A 147 -8.06 8.47 2.95
N HIS A 148 -6.75 8.37 2.75
CA HIS A 148 -6.13 8.16 1.45
C HIS A 148 -5.07 7.08 1.54
N GLY A 149 -5.17 6.04 0.72
CA GLY A 149 -4.12 5.04 0.63
C GLY A 149 -4.49 3.84 -0.23
N ARG A 150 -3.93 2.68 0.12
CA ARG A 150 -4.01 1.49 -0.74
C ARG A 150 -3.96 0.20 0.07
N PHE A 151 -4.66 -0.82 -0.44
CA PHE A 151 -4.47 -2.21 -0.02
C PHE A 151 -3.18 -2.82 -0.54
N GLU A 152 -2.53 -3.56 0.34
CA GLU A 152 -1.31 -4.28 0.10
C GLU A 152 -1.53 -5.79 0.33
N LEU A 153 -0.97 -6.59 -0.57
CA LEU A 153 -0.95 -8.04 -0.51
C LEU A 153 0.48 -8.51 -0.27
N GLU A 154 0.77 -9.04 0.91
CA GLU A 154 2.10 -9.54 1.25
C GLU A 154 2.09 -11.05 1.37
N ALA A 155 2.87 -11.75 0.53
CA ALA A 155 3.09 -13.19 0.69
C ALA A 155 3.79 -13.48 2.02
N ILE A 156 3.26 -14.45 2.75
CA ILE A 156 3.70 -14.83 4.08
C ILE A 156 4.38 -16.20 3.98
N ASP A 157 5.63 -16.27 4.44
CA ASP A 157 6.28 -17.55 4.73
C ASP A 157 5.99 -17.89 6.20
N VAL A 158 5.00 -18.75 6.39
CA VAL A 158 4.53 -19.16 7.71
C VAL A 158 5.63 -19.90 8.47
N VAL A 159 6.47 -20.67 7.79
CA VAL A 159 7.59 -21.42 8.36
C VAL A 159 8.66 -20.45 8.90
N ALA A 160 9.05 -19.46 8.09
CA ALA A 160 10.01 -18.43 8.51
C ALA A 160 9.49 -17.58 9.68
N ILE A 161 8.20 -17.25 9.71
CA ILE A 161 7.63 -16.47 10.81
C ILE A 161 7.60 -17.28 12.12
N ARG A 162 7.24 -18.57 12.04
CA ARG A 162 7.17 -19.45 13.23
C ARG A 162 8.53 -19.69 13.88
N SER A 163 9.58 -19.79 13.07
CA SER A 163 10.98 -19.89 13.53
C SER A 163 11.51 -18.63 14.25
N GLY A 164 10.66 -17.61 14.44
CA GLY A 164 10.96 -16.48 15.35
C GLY A 164 11.70 -15.33 14.68
N VAL A 165 11.86 -15.38 13.35
CA VAL A 165 12.58 -14.37 12.56
C VAL A 165 11.96 -12.97 12.68
N CYS A 166 10.65 -12.88 13.00
CA CYS A 166 9.96 -11.60 13.24
C CYS A 166 8.96 -11.70 14.40
N PRO A 167 9.37 -11.44 15.66
CA PRO A 167 8.52 -11.66 16.84
C PRO A 167 7.18 -10.90 16.80
N ARG A 168 7.20 -9.62 16.38
CA ARG A 168 5.97 -8.81 16.27
C ARG A 168 5.00 -9.37 15.24
N LYS A 169 5.52 -9.82 14.09
CA LYS A 169 4.68 -10.36 13.02
C LYS A 169 4.16 -11.75 13.37
N LYS A 170 4.97 -12.56 14.06
CA LYS A 170 4.55 -13.84 14.65
C LYS A 170 3.33 -13.65 15.54
N GLN A 171 3.34 -12.69 16.46
CA GLN A 171 2.17 -12.41 17.32
C GLN A 171 0.91 -12.05 16.51
N VAL A 172 1.04 -11.24 15.45
CA VAL A 172 -0.10 -10.91 14.59
C VAL A 172 -0.57 -12.14 13.82
N MET A 173 0.35 -12.94 13.26
CA MET A 173 -0.01 -14.12 12.48
C MET A 173 -0.64 -15.18 13.38
N ASP A 174 -0.09 -15.43 14.56
CA ASP A 174 -0.65 -16.34 15.54
C ASP A 174 -2.09 -15.91 15.87
N TYR A 175 -2.33 -14.62 16.11
CA TYR A 175 -3.68 -14.08 16.31
C TYR A 175 -4.60 -14.30 15.11
N LEU A 176 -4.16 -13.95 13.91
CA LEU A 176 -4.95 -14.10 12.68
C LEU A 176 -5.21 -15.57 12.32
N ASN A 177 -4.33 -16.48 12.75
CA ASN A 177 -4.37 -17.91 12.47
C ASN A 177 -5.03 -18.73 13.58
N GLN A 178 -5.54 -18.10 14.66
CA GLN A 178 -6.14 -18.79 15.82
C GLN A 178 -7.29 -19.74 15.47
N ASN A 179 -7.92 -19.59 14.30
CA ASN A 179 -9.03 -20.44 13.84
C ASN A 179 -8.65 -21.45 12.76
N ASP A 180 -7.39 -21.51 12.32
CA ASP A 180 -6.94 -22.35 11.20
C ASP A 180 -5.67 -23.11 11.58
N VAL A 181 -5.84 -24.10 12.47
CA VAL A 181 -4.77 -24.96 12.98
C VAL A 181 -4.29 -25.96 11.93
N ALA A 182 -5.11 -26.21 10.89
CA ALA A 182 -4.98 -27.39 10.03
C ALA A 182 -4.15 -27.18 8.76
N SER A 183 -4.05 -25.97 8.20
CA SER A 183 -3.33 -25.73 6.95
C SER A 183 -2.02 -24.96 7.19
N LEU A 184 -1.00 -25.71 7.61
CA LEU A 184 0.38 -25.24 7.77
C LEU A 184 1.20 -25.26 6.48
N ILE A 185 0.59 -25.74 5.40
CA ILE A 185 1.26 -26.10 4.15
C ILE A 185 0.94 -25.07 3.04
N ASP A 186 -0.14 -24.30 3.19
CA ASP A 186 -0.62 -23.43 2.11
C ASP A 186 0.04 -22.05 2.14
N ASP A 187 0.36 -21.52 0.95
CA ASP A 187 0.76 -20.13 0.79
C ASP A 187 -0.34 -19.23 1.34
N ARG A 188 0.04 -18.29 2.21
CA ARG A 188 -0.86 -17.29 2.76
C ARG A 188 -0.48 -15.90 2.28
N VAL A 189 -1.49 -15.05 2.17
CA VAL A 189 -1.36 -13.63 1.89
C VAL A 189 -1.89 -12.84 3.06
N LEU A 190 -1.08 -11.91 3.55
CA LEU A 190 -1.51 -10.89 4.48
C LEU A 190 -2.12 -9.73 3.69
N VAL A 191 -3.43 -9.63 3.77
CA VAL A 191 -4.18 -8.48 3.26
C VAL A 191 -4.09 -7.38 4.31
N HIS A 192 -3.55 -6.23 3.93
CA HIS A 192 -3.44 -5.08 4.81
C HIS A 192 -3.59 -3.79 4.03
N PHE A 193 -3.66 -2.66 4.72
CA PHE A 193 -3.61 -1.37 4.04
C PHE A 193 -2.74 -0.37 4.77
N HIS A 194 -2.26 0.57 3.98
CA HIS A 194 -1.53 1.75 4.44
C HIS A 194 -2.33 2.98 3.99
N ILE A 195 -2.68 3.85 4.94
CA ILE A 195 -3.41 5.09 4.66
C ILE A 195 -2.78 6.28 5.37
N ILE A 196 -2.90 7.44 4.77
CA ILE A 196 -2.81 8.73 5.45
C ILE A 196 -4.23 9.09 5.89
N LEU A 197 -4.36 9.38 7.18
CA LEU A 197 -5.61 9.65 7.86
C LEU A 197 -5.64 11.13 8.25
N PHE A 198 -6.71 11.81 7.87
CA PHE A 198 -6.96 13.22 8.15
C PHE A 198 -7.96 13.31 9.29
N LEU A 199 -7.47 13.61 10.48
CA LEU A 199 -8.28 13.64 11.71
C LEU A 199 -9.33 14.75 11.68
N ASN A 200 -9.06 15.89 11.04
CA ASN A 200 -10.00 17.00 10.92
C ASN A 200 -10.65 17.39 12.27
N GLY A 201 -9.81 17.56 13.30
CA GLY A 201 -10.23 17.91 14.65
C GLY A 201 -10.66 16.74 15.56
N HIS A 202 -10.80 15.51 15.02
CA HIS A 202 -11.11 14.34 15.85
C HIS A 202 -9.94 13.96 16.77
N ASP A 203 -10.26 13.53 17.98
CA ASP A 203 -9.28 13.02 18.92
C ASP A 203 -8.62 11.73 18.39
N VAL A 204 -7.29 11.71 18.36
CA VAL A 204 -6.52 10.59 17.79
C VAL A 204 -6.75 9.30 18.57
N LYS A 205 -6.93 9.38 19.90
CA LYS A 205 -7.09 8.20 20.74
C LYS A 205 -8.47 7.56 20.48
N GLN A 206 -9.53 8.35 20.40
CA GLN A 206 -10.86 7.85 20.03
C GLN A 206 -10.88 7.18 18.65
N VAL A 207 -10.22 7.79 17.66
CA VAL A 207 -10.09 7.19 16.32
C VAL A 207 -9.31 5.89 16.41
N GLN A 208 -8.17 5.87 17.11
CA GLN A 208 -7.36 4.67 17.30
C GLN A 208 -8.13 3.55 17.99
N ASP A 209 -8.83 3.84 19.08
CA ASP A 209 -9.65 2.88 19.82
C ASP A 209 -10.73 2.29 18.91
N LYS A 210 -11.33 3.10 18.03
CA LYS A 210 -12.28 2.59 17.03
C LYS A 210 -11.62 1.65 16.03
N PHE A 211 -10.44 1.97 15.49
CA PHE A 211 -9.71 1.06 14.61
C PHE A 211 -9.36 -0.25 15.35
N VAL A 212 -8.84 -0.18 16.57
CA VAL A 212 -8.49 -1.36 17.38
C VAL A 212 -9.72 -2.21 17.69
N SER A 213 -10.88 -1.60 17.98
CA SER A 213 -12.13 -2.34 18.20
C SER A 213 -12.60 -3.13 16.96
N ARG A 214 -12.20 -2.70 15.76
CA ARG A 214 -12.55 -3.35 14.49
C ARG A 214 -11.51 -4.35 14.02
N TRP A 215 -10.25 -4.15 14.38
CA TRP A 215 -9.15 -5.06 14.11
C TRP A 215 -8.40 -5.36 15.42
N PRO A 216 -9.03 -6.13 16.33
CA PRO A 216 -8.45 -6.44 17.63
C PRO A 216 -7.20 -7.29 17.47
N GLY A 217 -6.20 -7.07 18.32
CA GLY A 217 -4.94 -7.83 18.32
C GLY A 217 -3.72 -6.93 18.45
N ILE A 218 -2.69 -7.46 19.11
CA ILE A 218 -1.43 -6.74 19.33
C ILE A 218 -0.78 -6.45 17.97
N HIS A 219 -0.34 -5.20 17.76
CA HIS A 219 0.33 -4.74 16.54
C HIS A 219 -0.47 -4.81 15.22
N ARG A 220 -1.77 -5.14 15.25
CA ARG A 220 -2.61 -5.14 14.03
C ARG A 220 -2.92 -3.76 13.50
N VAL A 221 -3.16 -2.82 14.40
CA VAL A 221 -3.39 -1.41 14.08
C VAL A 221 -2.20 -0.60 14.57
N LYS A 222 -1.66 0.24 13.69
CA LYS A 222 -0.64 1.23 14.04
C LYS A 222 -1.05 2.58 13.47
N ILE A 223 -1.17 3.59 14.34
CA ILE A 223 -1.43 4.98 13.96
C ILE A 223 -0.26 5.81 14.47
N ASP A 224 0.58 6.29 13.57
CA ASP A 224 1.78 7.06 13.87
C ASP A 224 1.63 8.53 13.47
N THR A 225 2.37 9.39 14.17
CA THR A 225 2.61 10.77 13.75
C THR A 225 3.66 10.84 12.64
N PHE A 226 3.70 11.96 11.92
CA PHE A 226 4.77 12.23 10.97
C PHE A 226 6.09 12.47 11.71
N HIS A 227 7.21 12.12 11.08
CA HIS A 227 8.53 12.33 11.67
C HIS A 227 8.78 13.82 11.92
N SER A 228 9.17 14.18 13.15
CA SER A 228 9.42 15.57 13.54
C SER A 228 10.60 16.21 12.80
N ASN A 229 11.56 15.40 12.35
CA ASN A 229 12.78 15.84 11.67
C ASN A 229 12.68 15.88 10.13
N LYS A 230 11.47 15.75 9.56
CA LYS A 230 11.23 15.82 8.11
C LYS A 230 10.11 16.79 7.84
N SER A 231 10.12 17.51 6.72
CA SER A 231 9.00 18.34 6.29
C SER A 231 7.70 17.51 6.15
N VAL A 232 6.54 18.17 6.18
CA VAL A 232 5.25 17.48 5.92
C VAL A 232 5.25 16.90 4.50
N GLU A 233 5.82 17.63 3.54
CA GLU A 233 5.96 17.19 2.15
C GLU A 233 6.82 15.91 2.01
N ASP A 234 8.01 15.89 2.62
CA ASP A 234 8.88 14.72 2.62
C ASP A 234 8.21 13.53 3.31
N SER A 235 7.45 13.79 4.37
CA SER A 235 6.69 12.77 5.07
C SER A 235 5.61 12.19 4.16
N ILE A 236 4.81 13.02 3.50
CA ILE A 236 3.79 12.59 2.53
C ILE A 236 4.42 11.79 1.40
N CYS A 237 5.52 12.26 0.83
CA CYS A 237 6.22 11.59 -0.26
C CYS A 237 6.75 10.21 0.18
N LYS A 238 7.41 10.14 1.34
CA LYS A 238 7.90 8.88 1.91
C LYS A 238 6.77 7.89 2.17
N LEU A 239 5.64 8.37 2.69
CA LEU A 239 4.48 7.53 2.98
C LEU A 239 3.79 7.02 1.70
N CYS A 240 3.65 7.87 0.68
CA CYS A 240 3.13 7.45 -0.63
C CYS A 240 4.05 6.42 -1.31
N SER A 241 5.38 6.58 -1.16
CA SER A 241 6.36 5.58 -1.61
C SER A 241 6.27 4.26 -0.84
N TYR A 242 5.99 4.34 0.46
CA TYR A 242 5.84 3.18 1.33
C TYR A 242 4.59 2.37 1.00
N MET A 243 3.46 3.02 0.72
CA MET A 243 2.21 2.38 0.23
C MET A 243 2.39 1.58 -1.06
N LEU A 244 3.44 1.88 -1.82
CA LEU A 244 3.76 1.25 -3.10
C LEU A 244 5.12 0.53 -3.04
N LYS A 245 5.66 0.17 -1.87
CA LYS A 245 6.98 -0.47 -1.75
C LYS A 245 7.10 -1.73 -2.62
N ASN A 246 8.27 -1.93 -3.24
CA ASN A 246 8.53 -3.10 -4.09
C ASN A 246 8.64 -4.36 -3.23
N ARG A 247 7.75 -5.32 -3.44
CA ARG A 247 7.58 -6.50 -2.58
C ARG A 247 8.60 -7.62 -2.81
N LEU A 248 9.43 -7.53 -3.85
CA LEU A 248 10.52 -8.50 -4.08
C LEU A 248 11.72 -8.25 -3.19
N THR A 249 12.04 -6.98 -2.93
CA THR A 249 13.17 -6.61 -2.07
C THR A 249 12.85 -6.83 -0.59
N TYR A 250 11.57 -6.75 -0.21
CA TYR A 250 11.11 -6.82 1.19
C TYR A 250 10.26 -8.07 1.46
N ASN A 251 10.49 -9.15 0.73
CA ASN A 251 9.72 -10.38 0.88
C ASN A 251 10.00 -11.07 2.23
N HIS A 252 8.96 -11.73 2.76
CA HIS A 252 8.96 -12.59 3.95
C HIS A 252 9.23 -11.95 5.31
N SER A 253 9.68 -10.70 5.37
CA SER A 253 9.60 -9.91 6.60
C SER A 253 9.99 -8.47 6.31
N ILE A 254 9.39 -7.54 7.02
CA ILE A 254 9.69 -6.10 6.96
C ILE A 254 11.15 -5.78 7.38
N LYS A 255 11.97 -6.79 7.74
CA LYS A 255 13.31 -6.62 8.33
C LYS A 255 14.35 -7.70 8.05
N THR A 256 14.02 -8.84 7.47
CA THR A 256 15.04 -9.78 6.99
C THR A 256 15.18 -9.61 5.51
N ASP A 257 16.42 -9.43 5.10
CA ASP A 257 16.80 -9.53 3.72
C ASP A 257 16.57 -10.98 3.26
N GLY A 258 15.31 -11.38 3.07
CA GLY A 258 14.97 -12.68 2.49
C GLY A 258 15.74 -12.86 1.19
N PHE A 259 15.82 -11.78 0.39
CA PHE A 259 16.69 -11.65 -0.76
C PHE A 259 18.18 -11.92 -0.46
N ASN A 260 18.80 -11.27 0.54
CA ASN A 260 20.22 -11.51 0.86
C ASN A 260 20.47 -12.89 1.48
N ASN A 261 19.42 -13.55 1.98
CA ASN A 261 19.45 -14.90 2.55
C ASN A 261 18.92 -15.98 1.59
N ASN A 262 18.75 -15.67 0.29
CA ASN A 262 18.20 -16.59 -0.73
C ASN A 262 16.82 -17.19 -0.40
N ARG A 263 16.03 -16.54 0.47
CA ARG A 263 14.63 -16.89 0.74
C ARG A 263 13.73 -16.10 -0.19
N TYR A 264 13.38 -16.72 -1.31
CA TYR A 264 12.53 -16.13 -2.32
C TYR A 264 11.07 -16.54 -2.12
N ILE A 265 10.16 -15.64 -2.51
CA ILE A 265 8.76 -16.02 -2.76
C ILE A 265 8.79 -17.10 -3.84
N ARG A 266 7.98 -18.17 -3.69
CA ARG A 266 7.88 -19.22 -4.72
C ARG A 266 7.44 -18.60 -6.05
N ASP A 267 7.91 -19.17 -7.17
CA ASP A 267 7.58 -18.69 -8.51
C ASP A 267 6.07 -18.59 -8.73
N GLU A 268 5.35 -19.62 -8.30
CA GLU A 268 3.90 -19.71 -8.34
C GLU A 268 3.23 -18.54 -7.60
N THR A 269 3.61 -18.32 -6.34
CA THR A 269 3.09 -17.22 -5.52
C THR A 269 3.39 -15.87 -6.15
N LEU A 270 4.59 -15.67 -6.69
CA LEU A 270 4.98 -14.42 -7.34
C LEU A 270 4.19 -14.18 -8.63
N SER A 271 4.01 -15.21 -9.45
CA SER A 271 3.19 -15.17 -10.66
C SER A 271 1.74 -14.84 -10.35
N PHE A 272 1.17 -15.46 -9.30
CA PHE A 272 -0.17 -15.18 -8.81
C PHE A 272 -0.30 -13.73 -8.29
N LEU A 273 0.63 -13.26 -7.48
CA LEU A 273 0.57 -11.87 -6.99
C LEU A 273 0.72 -10.84 -8.11
N LEU A 274 1.50 -11.18 -9.16
CA LEU A 274 1.60 -10.34 -10.36
C LEU A 274 0.24 -10.23 -11.06
N SER A 275 -0.47 -11.33 -11.29
CA SER A 275 -1.80 -11.29 -11.92
C SER A 275 -2.82 -10.54 -11.05
N MET A 276 -2.77 -10.73 -9.74
CA MET A 276 -3.62 -10.02 -8.79
C MET A 276 -3.33 -8.52 -8.75
N SER A 277 -2.07 -8.09 -8.92
CA SER A 277 -1.73 -6.67 -8.84
C SER A 277 -2.49 -5.83 -9.88
N ASN A 278 -2.63 -6.34 -11.09
CA ASN A 278 -3.35 -5.69 -12.19
C ASN A 278 -4.87 -5.62 -11.94
N ARG A 279 -5.42 -6.58 -11.18
CA ARG A 279 -6.87 -6.64 -10.85
C ARG A 279 -7.24 -5.84 -9.62
N CYS A 280 -6.29 -5.71 -8.68
CA CYS A 280 -6.47 -4.97 -7.44
C CYS A 280 -6.11 -3.49 -7.54
N ASP A 281 -5.64 -2.99 -8.69
CA ASP A 281 -5.31 -1.56 -8.83
C ASP A 281 -6.54 -0.65 -8.78
N ASP A 282 -7.76 -1.17 -8.95
CA ASP A 282 -8.99 -0.42 -8.66
C ASP A 282 -9.29 -0.27 -7.16
N ASN A 283 -8.56 -0.98 -6.29
CA ASN A 283 -8.75 -0.94 -4.83
C ASN A 283 -8.02 0.23 -4.15
N PHE A 284 -8.01 1.41 -4.78
CA PHE A 284 -7.56 2.64 -4.12
C PHE A 284 -8.54 3.02 -3.00
N LEU A 285 -8.01 3.19 -1.80
CA LEU A 285 -8.74 3.72 -0.65
C LEU A 285 -8.77 5.25 -0.76
N LEU A 286 -9.48 5.77 -1.74
CA LEU A 286 -9.54 7.21 -2.01
C LEU A 286 -10.97 7.70 -1.77
N ILE A 287 -11.28 7.98 -0.52
CA ILE A 287 -12.60 8.53 -0.17
C ILE A 287 -12.43 9.55 0.95
N TYR A 288 -12.25 10.80 0.54
CA TYR A 288 -12.45 11.95 1.41
C TYR A 288 -13.95 12.20 1.55
N SER A 289 -14.47 12.15 2.78
CA SER A 289 -15.88 12.46 3.07
C SER A 289 -15.94 13.82 3.75
N LYS A 290 -15.98 14.90 2.97
CA LYS A 290 -16.23 16.24 3.52
C LYS A 290 -17.72 16.42 3.84
N ASN A 291 -18.20 15.77 4.88
CA ASN A 291 -19.49 16.12 5.47
C ASN A 291 -19.28 16.35 6.97
N ALA A 292 -19.10 17.62 7.30
CA ALA A 292 -19.50 18.25 8.55
C ALA A 292 -19.57 19.75 8.23
N SER A 293 -20.69 20.17 7.64
CA SER A 293 -21.18 21.54 7.74
C SER A 293 -21.71 21.75 9.15
#